data_AF-A0A0F5P977-F1
#
_entry.id   AF-A0A0F5P977-F1
#
_cell.length_a   1.000
_cell.length_b   1.000
_cell.length_c   1.000
_cell.angle_alpha   90.00
_cell.angle_beta   90.00
_cell.angle_gamma   90.00
#
_symmetry.space_group_name_H-M   'P 1'
#
loop_
_entity.id
_entity.type
_entity.pdbx_description
1 polymer ?
#
loop_
_entity_poly.entity_id
_entity_poly.type
_entity_poly.pdbx_seq_one_letter_code
_entity_poly.pdbx_strand_id
1 'polypeptide(L)'
;MSDATARLHHATGGLNFHLEMFGNELAKREGYREYKAMDAIHFYLMTKHGWLPRDIRSMSFDDLRFALGEEMAGWTLPHNLRNSYPG
;
A
#
# COMPACT_ATOMS: atom_id res chain seq x y z
N MET A 1 14.38 -11.05 -22.52
CA MET A 1 13.74 -10.86 -21.19
C MET A 1 13.45 -12.24 -20.63
N SER A 2 13.96 -12.57 -19.43
CA SER A 2 13.81 -13.92 -18.87
C SER A 2 12.48 -14.07 -18.13
N ASP A 3 11.85 -15.24 -18.19
CA ASP A 3 10.58 -15.56 -17.50
C ASP A 3 10.65 -15.28 -15.99
N ALA A 4 11.84 -15.40 -15.38
CA ALA A 4 12.06 -15.08 -13.97
C ALA A 4 11.87 -13.57 -13.69
N THR A 5 12.36 -12.71 -14.59
CA THR A 5 12.20 -11.25 -14.48
C THR A 5 10.72 -10.85 -14.62
N ALA A 6 10.00 -11.49 -15.54
CA ALA A 6 8.57 -11.25 -15.74
C ALA A 6 7.73 -11.66 -14.51
N ARG A 7 7.99 -12.84 -13.93
CA ARG A 7 7.30 -13.31 -12.70
C ARG A 7 7.59 -12.42 -11.49
N LEU A 8 8.83 -11.96 -11.34
CA LEU A 8 9.23 -11.08 -10.24
C LEU A 8 8.59 -9.70 -10.39
N HIS A 9 8.51 -9.15 -11.61
CA HIS A 9 7.76 -7.92 -11.89
C HIS A 9 6.25 -8.07 -11.66
N HIS A 10 5.67 -9.23 -11.99
CA HIS A 10 4.24 -9.50 -11.77
C HIS A 10 3.89 -9.56 -10.29
N ALA A 11 4.68 -10.31 -9.49
CA ALA A 11 4.52 -10.39 -8.05
C ALA A 11 4.73 -9.03 -7.37
N THR A 12 5.72 -8.25 -7.81
CA THR A 12 5.97 -6.89 -7.30
C THR A 12 4.83 -5.94 -7.64
N GLY A 13 4.26 -6.05 -8.85
CA GLY A 13 3.10 -5.25 -9.28
C GLY A 13 1.83 -5.54 -8.47
N GLY A 14 1.53 -6.82 -8.22
CA GLY A 14 0.40 -7.24 -7.38
C GLY A 14 0.52 -6.77 -5.93
N LEU A 15 1.74 -6.79 -5.38
CA LEU A 15 2.03 -6.29 -4.05
C LEU A 15 1.79 -4.76 -3.94
N ASN A 16 2.21 -3.98 -4.94
CA ASN A 16 2.02 -2.52 -4.93
C ASN A 16 0.54 -2.14 -5.04
N PHE A 17 -0.22 -2.85 -5.87
CA PHE A 17 -1.67 -2.69 -5.97
C PHE A 17 -2.37 -2.92 -4.62
N HIS A 18 -1.93 -3.91 -3.86
CA HIS A 18 -2.49 -4.20 -2.54
C HIS A 18 -2.32 -3.03 -1.56
N LEU A 19 -1.15 -2.38 -1.54
CA LEU A 19 -0.91 -1.19 -0.73
C LEU A 19 -1.75 0.00 -1.20
N GLU A 20 -1.86 0.24 -2.51
CA GLU A 20 -2.71 1.31 -3.02
C GLU A 20 -4.18 1.13 -2.62
N MET A 21 -4.70 -0.09 -2.68
CA MET A 21 -6.07 -0.38 -2.25
C MET A 21 -6.22 -0.22 -0.75
N PHE A 22 -5.23 -0.63 0.04
CA PHE A 22 -5.22 -0.40 1.46
C PHE A 22 -5.22 1.09 1.79
N GLY A 23 -4.42 1.90 1.08
CA GLY A 23 -4.40 3.35 1.23
C GLY A 23 -5.74 4.02 0.94
N ASN A 24 -6.49 3.52 -0.05
CA ASN A 24 -7.86 3.98 -0.27
C ASN A 24 -8.81 3.62 0.89
N GLU A 25 -8.65 2.45 1.49
CA GLU A 25 -9.46 2.06 2.65
C GLU A 25 -9.08 2.89 3.88
N LEU A 26 -7.79 3.13 4.08
CA LEU A 26 -7.25 3.98 5.13
C LEU A 26 -7.79 5.41 5.01
N ALA A 27 -7.82 5.97 3.79
CA ALA A 27 -8.41 7.27 3.53
C ALA A 27 -9.89 7.35 3.94
N LYS A 28 -10.68 6.30 3.69
CA LYS A 28 -12.08 6.24 4.15
C LYS A 28 -12.17 6.14 5.66
N ARG A 29 -11.36 5.26 6.28
CA ARG A 29 -11.33 5.04 7.74
C ARG A 29 -11.02 6.33 8.50
N GLU A 30 -10.04 7.08 8.00
CA GLU A 30 -9.54 8.32 8.63
C GLU A 30 -10.27 9.59 8.14
N GLY A 31 -11.20 9.47 7.19
CA GLY A 31 -12.00 10.58 6.67
C GLY A 31 -11.23 11.58 5.81
N TYR A 32 -10.18 11.16 5.12
CA TYR A 32 -9.37 12.01 4.24
C TYR A 32 -10.14 12.42 2.99
N ARG A 33 -10.08 13.72 2.64
CA ARG A 33 -10.74 14.27 1.45
C ARG A 33 -9.82 14.30 0.23
N GLU A 34 -8.55 14.61 0.44
CA GLU A 34 -7.58 14.85 -0.62
C GLU A 34 -6.66 13.65 -0.87
N TYR A 35 -6.25 12.96 0.20
CA TYR A 35 -5.28 11.87 0.11
C TYR A 35 -5.95 10.52 -0.21
N LYS A 36 -5.39 9.82 -1.20
CA LYS A 36 -5.86 8.52 -1.70
C LYS A 36 -4.66 7.62 -2.00
N ALA A 37 -4.88 6.32 -2.12
CA ALA A 37 -3.86 5.32 -2.43
C ALA A 37 -2.57 5.54 -1.62
N MET A 38 -1.40 5.62 -2.27
CA MET A 38 -0.12 5.80 -1.57
C MET A 38 -0.04 7.11 -0.79
N ASP A 39 -0.67 8.19 -1.23
CA ASP A 39 -0.64 9.46 -0.49
C ASP A 39 -1.36 9.37 0.85
N ALA A 40 -2.43 8.56 0.93
CA ALA A 40 -3.11 8.29 2.18
C ALA A 40 -2.24 7.48 3.14
N ILE A 41 -1.46 6.52 2.63
CA ILE A 41 -0.46 5.78 3.42
C ILE A 41 0.61 6.74 3.96
N HIS A 42 1.20 7.55 3.08
CA HIS A 42 2.26 8.47 3.49
C HIS A 42 1.77 9.48 4.54
N PHE A 43 0.58 10.04 4.33
CA PHE A 43 -0.02 10.98 5.27
C PHE A 43 -0.37 10.32 6.61
N TYR A 44 -0.89 9.08 6.58
CA TYR A 44 -1.15 8.32 7.80
C TYR A 44 0.12 8.06 8.61
N LEU A 45 1.20 7.58 7.97
CA LEU A 45 2.45 7.31 8.67
C LEU A 45 3.08 8.60 9.24
N MET A 46 2.98 9.71 8.50
CA MET A 46 3.43 11.02 8.97
C MET A 46 2.66 11.46 10.22
N THR A 47 1.33 11.32 10.21
CA THR A 47 0.48 11.74 11.34
C THR A 47 0.57 10.81 12.54
N LYS A 48 0.66 9.49 12.33
CA LYS A 48 0.76 8.48 13.40
C LYS A 48 2.11 8.51 14.12
N HIS A 49 3.20 8.60 13.37
CA HIS A 49 4.55 8.45 13.93
C HIS A 49 5.36 9.75 13.98
N GLY A 50 4.88 10.84 13.35
CA GLY A 50 5.61 12.10 13.29
C GLY A 50 6.87 12.06 12.41
N TRP A 51 7.01 11.05 11.55
CA TRP A 51 8.15 10.92 10.64
C TRP A 51 8.11 11.97 9.53
N LEU A 52 9.28 12.34 9.02
CA LEU A 52 9.38 13.34 7.97
C LEU A 52 8.83 12.79 6.64
N PRO A 53 8.14 13.61 5.83
CA PRO A 53 7.66 13.19 4.51
C PRO A 53 8.77 12.65 3.61
N ARG A 54 9.99 13.20 3.72
CA ARG A 54 11.17 12.75 2.97
C ARG A 54 11.50 11.28 3.28
N ASP A 55 11.51 10.92 4.56
CA ASP A 55 11.90 9.58 5.00
C ASP A 55 10.84 8.57 4.57
N ILE A 56 9.56 8.89 4.82
CA ILE A 56 8.42 8.03 4.43
C ILE A 56 8.40 7.81 2.90
N ARG A 57 8.58 8.87 2.11
CA ARG A 57 8.60 8.76 0.63
C ARG A 57 9.82 8.02 0.09
N SER A 58 10.86 7.83 0.91
CA SER A 58 12.04 7.04 0.54
C SER A 58 11.95 5.56 0.94
N MET A 59 10.94 5.19 1.72
CA MET A 59 10.73 3.81 2.16
C MET A 59 10.42 2.89 0.98
N SER A 60 10.97 1.68 1.03
CA SER A 60 10.57 0.63 0.11
C SER A 60 9.12 0.19 0.40
N PHE A 61 8.47 -0.48 -0.55
CA PHE A 61 7.13 -1.02 -0.31
C PHE A 61 7.10 -2.05 0.83
N ASP A 62 8.19 -2.79 1.04
CA ASP A 62 8.29 -3.75 2.15
C ASP A 62 8.41 -3.04 3.49
N ASP A 63 9.18 -1.95 3.56
CA ASP A 63 9.24 -1.10 4.76
C ASP A 63 7.89 -0.45 5.06
N LEU A 64 7.16 -0.01 4.02
CA LEU A 64 5.80 0.51 4.19
C LEU A 64 4.84 -0.55 4.72
N ARG A 65 4.91 -1.79 4.22
CA ARG A 65 4.12 -2.92 4.76
C ARG A 65 4.49 -3.23 6.19
N PHE A 66 5.78 -3.21 6.51
CA PHE A 66 6.26 -3.42 7.88
C PHE A 66 5.70 -2.34 8.82
N ALA A 67 5.78 -1.07 8.43
CA ALA A 67 5.27 0.05 9.22
C ALA A 67 3.73 0.01 9.40
N LEU A 68 3.01 -0.58 8.45
CA LEU A 68 1.55 -0.74 8.45
C LEU A 68 1.09 -2.12 8.94
N GLY A 69 1.98 -2.96 9.48
CA GLY A 69 1.70 -4.37 9.74
C GLY A 69 0.47 -4.59 10.62
N GLU A 70 0.32 -3.78 11.68
CA GLU A 70 -0.84 -3.83 12.57
C GLU A 70 -2.12 -3.32 11.90
N GLU A 71 -2.03 -2.24 11.11
CA GLU A 71 -3.19 -1.68 10.42
C GLU A 71 -3.70 -2.58 9.29
N MET A 72 -2.81 -3.34 8.66
CA MET A 72 -3.14 -4.29 7.61
C MET A 72 -3.53 -5.67 8.16
N ALA A 73 -3.36 -5.93 9.47
CA ALA A 73 -3.69 -7.20 10.08
C ALA A 73 -5.20 -7.50 9.92
N GLY A 74 -5.51 -8.62 9.26
CA GLY A 74 -6.90 -9.02 8.99
C GLY A 74 -7.58 -8.24 7.85
N TRP A 75 -6.90 -7.26 7.25
CA TRP A 75 -7.42 -6.60 6.06
C TRP A 75 -7.21 -7.48 4.82
N THR A 76 -8.22 -7.55 3.96
CA THR A 76 -8.16 -8.27 2.69
C THR A 76 -8.74 -7.41 1.58
N LEU A 77 -8.19 -7.55 0.37
CA LEU A 77 -8.75 -6.95 -0.83
C LEU A 77 -10.25 -7.28 -0.97
N PRO A 78 -11.10 -6.29 -1.25
CA PRO A 78 -12.52 -6.51 -1.54
C PRO A 78 -12.73 -7.54 -2.66
N HIS A 79 -13.77 -8.37 -2.52
CA HIS A 79 -14.01 -9.54 -3.40
C HIS A 79 -14.07 -9.18 -4.89
N ASN A 80 -14.64 -8.01 -5.23
CA ASN A 80 -14.73 -7.50 -6.60
C ASN A 80 -13.38 -7.10 -7.21
N LEU A 81 -12.38 -6.76 -6.39
CA LEU A 81 -11.05 -6.38 -6.84
C LEU A 81 -10.07 -7.56 -6.89
N ARG A 82 -10.34 -8.61 -6.10
CA ARG A 82 -9.54 -9.85 -6.07
C ARG A 82 -9.54 -10.59 -7.41
N ASN A 83 -10.60 -10.49 -8.21
CA ASN A 83 -10.71 -11.18 -9.51
C ASN A 83 -10.15 -10.38 -10.70
N SER A 84 -9.94 -9.07 -10.54
CA SER A 84 -9.51 -8.18 -11.63
C SER A 84 -7.99 -8.06 -11.77
N TYR A 85 -7.25 -8.43 -10.72
CA TYR A 85 -5.79 -8.49 -10.71
C TYR A 85 -5.33 -9.81 -10.07
N PRO A 86 -5.11 -10.87 -10.87
CA PRO A 86 -4.44 -12.06 -10.37
C PRO A 86 -2.98 -11.69 -10.10
N GLY A 87 -2.53 -11.88 -8.86
CA GLY A 87 -1.10 -11.80 -8.50
C GLY A 87 -0.27 -12.78 -9.31
#